data_AF-X1JYJ2-F1
#
_entry.id   AF-X1JYJ2-F1
#
_cell.length_a   1.000
_cell.length_b   1.000
_cell.length_c   1.000
_cell.angle_alpha   90.00
_cell.angle_beta   90.00
_cell.angle_gamma   90.00
#
_symmetry.space_group_name_H-M   'P 1'
#
loop_
_entity.id
_entity.type
_entity.pdbx_description
1 polymer ?
#
loop_
_entity_poly.entity_id
_entity_poly.type
_entity_poly.pdbx_seq_one_letter_code
_entity_poly.pdbx_strand_id
1 'polypeptide(L)'
;MEKEKETIYFVTGNNSKFNEIQKLFQKEDISYELKQNTIKATEIQAANIKEVAISKLNSIRGKINSSFFIEDAGFFVDAPL
;
A
#
# COMPACT_ATOMS: atom_id res chain seq x y z
N MET A 1 19.11 16.54 -18.72
CA MET A 1 18.92 15.12 -18.38
C MET A 1 17.74 15.07 -17.43
N GLU A 2 16.66 14.39 -17.80
CA GLU A 2 15.60 14.10 -16.83
C GLU A 2 16.21 13.24 -15.72
N LYS A 3 16.01 13.61 -14.45
CA LYS A 3 16.37 12.74 -13.33
C LYS A 3 15.52 11.47 -13.44
N GLU A 4 16.15 10.29 -13.38
CA GLU A 4 15.41 9.05 -13.22
C GLU A 4 14.50 9.15 -11.99
N LYS A 5 13.22 8.84 -12.17
CA LYS A 5 12.25 8.84 -11.06
C LYS A 5 12.60 7.70 -10.10
N GLU A 6 12.62 7.99 -8.81
CA GLU A 6 12.73 6.95 -7.79
C GLU A 6 11.51 6.03 -7.87
N THR A 7 11.71 4.72 -7.68
CA THR A 7 10.60 3.76 -7.64
C THR A 7 10.00 3.68 -6.24
N ILE A 8 8.66 3.69 -6.16
CA ILE A 8 7.91 3.32 -4.96
C ILE A 8 6.94 2.18 -5.28
N TYR A 9 6.88 1.19 -4.39
CA TYR A 9 6.01 0.03 -4.57
C TYR A 9 4.70 0.19 -3.82
N PHE A 10 3.58 -0.01 -4.51
CA PHE A 10 2.31 -0.30 -3.86
C PHE A 10 2.15 -1.81 -3.71
N VAL A 11 2.12 -2.27 -2.47
CA VAL A 11 1.96 -3.70 -2.18
C VAL A 11 0.49 -4.07 -2.17
N THR A 12 0.03 -4.62 -3.28
CA THR A 12 -1.35 -5.08 -3.45
C THR A 12 -1.43 -6.17 -4.52
N GLY A 13 -2.22 -7.20 -4.26
CA GLY A 13 -2.61 -8.19 -5.28
C GLY A 13 -3.76 -7.73 -6.17
N ASN A 14 -4.38 -6.57 -5.87
CA ASN A 14 -5.56 -6.08 -6.58
C ASN A 14 -5.17 -5.08 -7.68
N ASN A 15 -5.27 -5.51 -8.93
CA ASN A 15 -4.93 -4.69 -10.11
C ASN A 15 -5.82 -3.45 -10.26
N SER A 16 -7.10 -3.55 -9.89
CA SER A 16 -8.03 -2.40 -9.96
C SER A 16 -7.60 -1.30 -8.99
N LYS A 17 -7.21 -1.67 -7.76
CA LYS A 17 -6.64 -0.73 -6.77
C LYS A 17 -5.34 -0.11 -7.28
N PHE A 18 -4.44 -0.93 -7.83
CA PHE A 18 -3.20 -0.41 -8.40
C PHE A 18 -3.47 0.62 -9.51
N ASN A 19 -4.40 0.32 -10.42
CA ASN A 19 -4.77 1.21 -11.51
C ASN A 19 -5.38 2.53 -11.03
N GLU A 20 -6.16 2.51 -9.94
CA GLU A 20 -6.70 3.71 -9.31
C GLU A 20 -5.59 4.61 -8.76
N ILE A 21 -4.66 4.03 -7.98
CA ILE A 21 -3.53 4.78 -7.42
C ILE A 21 -2.57 5.26 -8.52
N GLN A 22 -2.37 4.48 -9.58
CA GLN A 22 -1.57 4.91 -10.73
C GLN A 22 -2.16 6.14 -11.42
N LYS A 23 -3.49 6.19 -11.60
CA LYS A 23 -4.17 7.38 -12.13
C LYS A 23 -3.99 8.59 -11.21
N LEU A 24 -4.02 8.39 -9.89
CA LEU A 24 -3.77 9.45 -8.92
C LEU A 24 -2.32 9.97 -9.03
N PHE A 25 -1.33 9.07 -9.11
CA PHE A 25 0.07 9.44 -9.30
C PHE A 25 0.31 10.27 -10.57
N GLN A 26 -0.37 9.91 -11.66
CA GLN A 26 -0.33 10.66 -12.92
C GLN A 26 -1.02 12.02 -12.81
N LYS A 27 -2.17 12.08 -12.13
CA LYS A 27 -2.96 13.31 -11.96
C LYS A 27 -2.24 14.34 -11.08
N GLU A 28 -1.59 13.89 -10.01
CA GLU A 28 -0.95 14.76 -9.02
C GLU A 28 0.53 15.06 -9.35
N ASP A 29 1.01 14.69 -10.55
CA ASP A 29 2.40 14.85 -11.02
C ASP A 29 3.47 14.40 -10.01
N ILE A 30 3.27 13.21 -9.44
CA ILE A 30 4.18 12.66 -8.44
C ILE A 30 5.53 12.32 -9.09
N SER A 31 6.63 12.75 -8.45
CA SER A 31 8.01 12.54 -8.92
C SER A 31 8.55 11.11 -8.74
N TYR A 32 7.67 10.13 -8.51
CA TYR A 32 8.00 8.73 -8.31
C TYR A 32 7.42 7.86 -9.43
N GLU A 33 8.13 6.79 -9.78
CA GLU A 33 7.59 5.69 -10.58
C GLU A 33 6.86 4.73 -9.65
N LEU A 34 5.54 4.59 -9.84
CA LEU A 34 4.73 3.65 -9.08
C LEU A 34 4.83 2.24 -9.69
N LYS A 35 5.23 1.24 -8.89
CA LYS A 35 5.22 -0.17 -9.29
C LYS A 35 4.33 -1.02 -8.38
N GLN A 36 3.69 -2.04 -8.93
CA GLN A 36 2.91 -3.01 -8.14
C GLN A 36 3.84 -4.08 -7.59
N ASN A 37 3.66 -4.45 -6.32
CA ASN A 37 4.26 -5.65 -5.74
C ASN A 37 3.14 -6.55 -5.19
N THR A 38 3.13 -7.81 -5.58
CA THR A 38 2.06 -8.76 -5.21
C THR A 38 2.48 -9.70 -4.07
N ILE A 39 3.59 -9.39 -3.38
CA ILE A 39 4.02 -10.17 -2.22
C ILE A 39 2.88 -10.25 -1.18
N LYS A 40 2.67 -11.46 -0.65
CA LYS A 40 1.68 -11.69 0.38
C LYS A 40 2.19 -11.16 1.72
N ALA A 41 1.44 -10.23 2.29
CA ALA A 41 1.60 -9.78 3.66
C ALA A 41 0.74 -10.62 4.61
N THR A 42 1.16 -10.73 5.87
CA THR A 42 0.36 -11.36 6.92
C THR A 42 -0.70 -10.38 7.40
N GLU A 43 -1.95 -10.84 7.48
CA GLU A 43 -3.04 -10.08 8.08
C GLU A 43 -3.40 -10.70 9.43
N ILE A 44 -3.47 -9.86 10.46
CA ILE A 44 -3.83 -10.27 11.82
C ILE A 44 -5.22 -9.73 12.17
N GLN A 45 -5.85 -10.37 13.14
CA GLN A 45 -7.01 -9.80 13.82
C GLN A 45 -6.50 -8.95 15.00
N ALA A 46 -6.95 -7.70 15.06
CA ALA A 46 -6.59 -6.78 16.13
C ALA A 46 -7.78 -5.86 16.46
N ALA A 47 -7.77 -5.26 17.64
CA ALA A 47 -8.85 -4.37 18.08
C ALA A 47 -8.89 -3.04 17.31
N ASN A 48 -7.79 -2.66 16.64
CA ASN A 48 -7.71 -1.45 15.86
C ASN A 48 -7.01 -1.67 14.51
N ILE A 49 -7.46 -0.91 13.50
CA ILE A 49 -6.94 -1.01 12.12
C ILE A 49 -5.49 -0.56 12.00
N LYS A 50 -5.04 0.32 12.90
CA LYS A 50 -3.65 0.80 12.92
C LYS A 50 -2.68 -0.34 13.22
N GLU A 51 -3.01 -1.21 14.17
CA GLU A 51 -2.25 -2.41 14.49
C GLU A 51 -2.24 -3.40 13.33
N VAL A 52 -3.38 -3.60 12.66
CA VAL A 52 -3.47 -4.42 11.44
C VAL A 52 -2.50 -3.89 10.38
N ALA A 53 -2.55 -2.59 10.07
CA ALA A 53 -1.70 -1.96 9.07
C ALA A 53 -0.21 -2.03 9.41
N ILE A 54 0.17 -1.76 10.67
CA ILE A 54 1.56 -1.86 11.13
C ILE A 54 2.07 -3.30 11.05
N SER A 55 1.26 -4.27 11.49
CA SER A 55 1.61 -5.69 11.42
C SER A 55 1.81 -6.14 9.98
N LYS A 56 0.90 -5.75 9.08
CA LYS A 56 0.97 -6.00 7.64
C LYS A 56 2.25 -5.45 7.02
N LEU A 57 2.59 -4.19 7.30
CA LEU A 57 3.82 -3.55 6.84
C LEU A 57 5.08 -4.26 7.36
N ASN A 58 5.10 -4.62 8.64
CA ASN A 58 6.23 -5.33 9.26
C ASN A 58 6.41 -6.75 8.71
N SER A 59 5.33 -7.45 8.34
CA SER A 59 5.40 -8.82 7.80
C SER A 59 6.16 -8.95 6.47
N ILE A 60 6.31 -7.84 5.74
CA ILE A 60 7.02 -7.76 4.47
C ILE A 60 8.26 -6.87 4.53
N ARG A 61 8.52 -6.23 5.67
CA ARG A 61 9.72 -5.42 5.89
C ARG A 61 10.95 -6.30 5.74
N GLY A 62 11.93 -5.83 4.96
CA GLY A 62 13.14 -6.60 4.63
C GLY A 62 12.97 -7.61 3.48
N LYS A 63 11.75 -7.79 2.93
CA LYS A 63 11.52 -8.55 1.70
C LYS A 63 11.49 -7.67 0.45
N ILE A 64 11.40 -6.35 0.64
CA ILE A 64 11.41 -5.34 -0.41
C ILE A 64 12.58 -4.39 -0.13
N ASN A 65 13.55 -4.34 -1.05
CA ASN A 65 14.75 -3.50 -0.95
C ASN A 65 14.53 -2.12 -1.61
N SER A 66 13.37 -1.52 -1.38
CA SER A 66 12.95 -0.25 -1.99
C SER A 66 11.85 0.39 -1.14
N SER A 67 11.55 1.67 -1.38
CA SER A 67 10.40 2.33 -0.76
C SER A 67 9.11 1.64 -1.15
N PHE A 68 8.22 1.40 -0.18
CA PHE A 68 6.93 0.78 -0.41
C PHE A 68 5.88 1.29 0.56
N PHE A 69 4.62 1.12 0.18
CA PHE A 69 3.48 1.38 1.05
C PHE A 69 2.44 0.27 0.89
N ILE A 70 1.59 0.16 1.91
CA ILE A 70 0.45 -0.75 1.97
C ILE A 70 -0.81 0.06 2.22
N GLU A 71 -1.97 -0.55 1.98
CA GLU A 71 -3.27 0.01 2.31
C GLU A 71 -4.01 -0.97 3.21
N ASP A 72 -4.71 -0.44 4.21
CA ASP A 72 -5.66 -1.19 5.02
C ASP A 72 -6.88 -0.32 5.33
N ALA A 73 -8.07 -0.93 5.36
CA ALA A 73 -9.34 -0.24 5.49
C ALA A 73 -10.34 -1.14 6.23
N GLY A 74 -11.19 -0.51 7.05
CA GLY A 74 -12.21 -1.20 7.83
C GLY A 74 -13.52 -0.42 7.87
N PHE A 75 -14.61 -1.13 8.15
CA PHE A 75 -15.92 -0.56 8.42
C PHE A 75 -16.20 -0.68 9.92
N PHE A 76 -16.55 0.44 10.56
CA PHE A 76 -16.72 0.53 12.02
C PHE A 76 -18.16 0.95 12.33
N VAL A 77 -18.77 0.24 13.28
CA VAL A 77 -20.15 0.47 13.72
C VAL A 77 -20.13 0.69 15.22
N ASP A 78 -20.52 1.88 15.67
CA ASP A 78 -20.48 2.26 17.09
C ASP A 78 -21.61 1.62 17.90
N ALA A 79 -22.78 1.41 17.27
CA ALA A 79 -23.93 0.75 17.88
C ALA A 79 -24.63 -0.16 16.86
N PRO A 80 -25.00 -1.40 17.23
CA PRO A 80 -25.78 -2.26 16.36
C PRO A 80 -27.15 -1.62 16.07
N LEU A 81 -27.64 -1.81 14.84
CA LEU A 81 -28.96 -1.40 14.38
C LEU A 81 -30.08 -2.09 15.15
#